data_AF-A0A1Q8Q532-F1
#
_entry.id   AF-A0A1Q8Q532-F1
#
_cell.length_a   1.000
_cell.length_b   1.000
_cell.length_c   1.000
_cell.angle_alpha   90.00
_cell.angle_beta   90.00
_cell.angle_gamma   90.00
#
_symmetry.space_group_name_H-M   'P 1'
#
loop_
_entity.id
_entity.type
_entity.pdbx_description
1 polymer ?
#
loop_
_entity_poly.entity_id
_entity_poly.type
_entity_poly.pdbx_seq_one_letter_code
_entity_poly.pdbx_strand_id
1 'polypeptide(L)'
;MTEESYLNQFYEAFWSGPMYDEWLAENVAEDMEAQEAFYAKYEDQFFTEYSVSYPDEDIAEAWVYFLFSTAEEVEMYDGVLKEKLLFYISISSSFDRL
;
A
#
# COMPACT_ATOMS: atom_id res chain seq x y z
N MET A 1 -14.64 -2.99 8.39
CA MET A 1 -14.30 -1.61 7.97
C MET A 1 -15.53 -0.99 7.34
N THR A 2 -15.67 0.33 7.33
CA THR A 2 -16.73 0.98 6.54
C THR A 2 -16.38 0.82 5.07
N GLU A 3 -17.27 0.24 4.26
CA GLU A 3 -17.01 -0.10 2.84
C GLU A 3 -16.54 1.12 2.02
N GLU A 4 -17.06 2.30 2.33
CA GLU A 4 -16.70 3.55 1.65
C GLU A 4 -15.41 4.20 2.17
N SER A 5 -14.78 3.69 3.23
CA SER A 5 -13.55 4.28 3.76
C SER A 5 -12.38 4.15 2.77
N TYR A 6 -11.51 5.16 2.70
CA TYR A 6 -10.32 5.10 1.85
C TYR A 6 -9.38 3.94 2.21
N LEU A 7 -9.32 3.56 3.48
CA LEU A 7 -8.59 2.35 3.89
C LEU A 7 -9.19 1.08 3.27
N ASN A 8 -10.52 0.96 3.23
CA ASN A 8 -11.17 -0.19 2.58
C ASN A 8 -10.90 -0.18 1.07
N GLN A 9 -11.01 0.98 0.42
CA GLN A 9 -10.71 1.10 -1.02
C GLN A 9 -9.25 0.75 -1.34
N PHE A 10 -8.31 1.17 -0.49
CA PHE A 10 -6.89 0.82 -0.61
C PHE A 10 -6.66 -0.68 -0.43
N TYR A 11 -7.27 -1.28 0.59
CA TYR A 11 -7.21 -2.73 0.81
C TYR A 11 -7.76 -3.50 -0.38
N GLU A 12 -8.94 -3.13 -0.89
CA GLU A 12 -9.55 -3.79 -2.05
C GLU A 12 -8.67 -3.68 -3.30
N ALA A 13 -8.04 -2.52 -3.53
CA ALA A 13 -7.19 -2.28 -4.69
C ALA A 13 -5.84 -3.01 -4.64
N PHE A 14 -5.20 -3.07 -3.47
CA PHE A 14 -3.79 -3.47 -3.37
C PHE A 14 -3.51 -4.71 -2.51
N TRP A 15 -4.45 -5.12 -1.68
CA TRP A 15 -4.26 -6.26 -0.76
C TRP A 15 -5.17 -7.44 -1.05
N SER A 16 -6.42 -7.18 -1.45
CA SER A 16 -7.43 -8.24 -1.59
C SER A 16 -6.98 -9.38 -2.52
N GLY A 17 -7.38 -10.60 -2.18
CA GLY A 17 -7.09 -11.80 -2.97
C GLY A 17 -5.91 -12.62 -2.45
N PRO A 18 -5.23 -13.39 -3.34
CA PRO A 18 -4.30 -14.44 -2.92
C PRO A 18 -3.11 -13.96 -2.09
N MET A 19 -2.65 -12.72 -2.30
CA MET A 19 -1.55 -12.14 -1.51
C MET A 19 -1.95 -11.97 -0.04
N TYR A 20 -3.16 -11.51 0.25
CA TYR A 20 -3.66 -11.40 1.62
C TYR A 20 -3.94 -12.77 2.26
N ASP A 21 -4.43 -13.74 1.48
CA ASP A 21 -4.60 -15.12 1.96
C ASP A 21 -3.24 -15.73 2.39
N GLU A 22 -2.19 -15.47 1.63
CA GLU A 22 -0.82 -15.86 1.96
C GLU A 22 -0.31 -15.15 3.21
N TRP A 23 -0.48 -13.82 3.28
CA TRP A 23 -0.10 -13.02 4.45
C TRP A 23 -0.73 -13.54 5.74
N LEU A 24 -2.02 -13.93 5.69
CA LEU A 24 -2.72 -14.56 6.81
C LEU A 24 -2.17 -15.95 7.15
N ALA A 25 -1.90 -16.77 6.14
CA ALA A 25 -1.44 -18.14 6.33
C ALA A 25 -0.03 -18.22 6.93
N GLU A 26 0.83 -17.25 6.59
CA GLU A 26 2.22 -17.16 7.05
C GLU A 26 2.37 -16.37 8.35
N ASN A 27 1.28 -15.82 8.90
CA ASN A 27 1.28 -15.02 10.12
C ASN A 27 2.26 -13.82 10.06
N VAL A 28 2.33 -13.19 8.88
CA VAL A 28 3.28 -12.12 8.56
C VAL A 28 3.17 -10.95 9.54
N ALA A 29 1.98 -10.61 10.04
CA ALA A 29 1.80 -9.52 10.98
C ALA A 29 2.65 -9.62 12.27
N GLU A 30 2.96 -10.85 12.72
CA GLU A 30 3.53 -11.12 14.04
C GLU A 30 4.89 -11.84 13.98
N ASP A 31 5.34 -12.26 12.79
CA ASP A 31 6.59 -13.00 12.59
C ASP A 31 7.56 -12.21 11.70
N MET A 32 8.68 -11.75 12.27
CA MET A 32 9.68 -10.96 11.55
C MET A 32 10.34 -11.73 10.39
N GLU A 33 10.58 -13.04 10.52
CA GLU A 33 11.15 -13.82 9.42
C GLU A 33 10.15 -13.95 8.27
N ALA A 34 8.85 -14.07 8.60
CA ALA A 34 7.78 -14.06 7.61
C ALA A 34 7.63 -12.68 6.95
N GLN A 35 7.80 -11.56 7.68
CA GLN A 35 7.80 -10.20 7.11
C GLN A 35 8.90 -10.02 6.09
N GLU A 36 10.15 -10.37 6.45
CA GLU A 36 11.29 -10.26 5.56
C GLU A 36 11.07 -11.10 4.29
N ALA A 37 10.59 -12.34 4.44
CA ALA A 37 10.32 -13.23 3.30
C ALA A 37 9.17 -12.72 2.41
N PHE A 38 8.09 -12.23 3.01
CA PHE A 38 6.93 -11.71 2.30
C PHE A 38 7.28 -10.42 1.54
N TYR A 39 8.00 -9.50 2.20
CA TYR A 39 8.52 -8.30 1.56
C TYR A 39 9.45 -8.64 0.39
N ALA A 40 10.41 -9.55 0.58
CA ALA A 40 11.32 -9.95 -0.49
C ALA A 40 10.60 -10.57 -1.70
N LYS A 41 9.46 -11.24 -1.48
CA LYS A 41 8.65 -11.83 -2.55
C LYS A 41 7.81 -10.80 -3.31
N TYR A 42 7.32 -9.77 -2.61
CA TYR A 42 6.42 -8.74 -3.14
C TYR A 42 7.06 -7.34 -3.10
N GLU A 43 8.39 -7.26 -3.24
CA GLU A 43 9.17 -6.02 -3.05
C GLU A 43 8.71 -4.89 -3.99
N ASP A 44 8.25 -5.23 -5.19
CA ASP A 44 7.70 -4.30 -6.17
C ASP A 44 6.30 -3.76 -5.82
N GLN A 45 5.72 -4.21 -4.71
CA GLN A 45 4.42 -3.77 -4.22
C GLN A 45 4.51 -2.94 -2.95
N PHE A 46 5.61 -2.96 -2.20
CA PHE A 46 5.74 -2.29 -0.90
C PHE A 46 6.90 -1.31 -0.86
N PHE A 47 6.70 -0.13 -0.28
CA PHE A 47 7.76 0.88 -0.19
C PHE A 47 8.81 0.54 0.87
N THR A 48 8.40 -0.16 1.92
CA THR A 48 9.26 -0.57 3.04
C THR A 48 8.84 -1.95 3.52
N GLU A 49 9.77 -2.67 4.15
CA GLU A 49 9.45 -3.92 4.85
C GLU A 49 8.36 -3.72 5.91
N TYR A 50 8.38 -2.57 6.61
CA TYR A 50 7.34 -2.23 7.58
C TYR A 50 5.93 -2.15 6.95
N SER A 51 5.82 -1.81 5.67
CA SER A 51 4.55 -1.75 4.94
C SER A 51 3.86 -3.12 4.87
N VAL A 52 4.60 -4.24 4.96
CA VAL A 52 3.98 -5.58 4.93
C VAL A 52 3.35 -5.97 6.27
N SER A 53 3.61 -5.22 7.33
CA SER A 53 3.14 -5.57 8.67
C SER A 53 1.64 -5.56 8.77
N TYR A 54 0.94 -4.59 8.15
CA TYR A 54 -0.52 -4.55 8.02
C TYR A 54 -0.97 -3.61 6.87
N PRO A 55 -2.18 -3.79 6.29
CA PRO A 55 -2.69 -2.88 5.25
C PRO A 55 -2.81 -1.41 5.67
N ASP A 56 -3.04 -1.13 6.95
CA ASP A 56 -3.05 0.23 7.50
C ASP A 56 -1.67 0.84 7.64
N GLU A 57 -0.62 0.03 7.78
CA GLU A 57 0.77 0.50 7.74
C GLU A 57 1.23 0.77 6.30
N ASP A 58 0.82 -0.05 5.35
CA ASP A 58 1.09 0.17 3.93
C ASP A 58 0.50 1.49 3.41
N ILE A 59 -0.76 1.79 3.73
CA ILE A 59 -1.37 3.08 3.37
C ILE A 59 -0.74 4.25 4.16
N ALA A 60 -0.18 4.03 5.34
CA ALA A 60 0.53 5.08 6.07
C ALA A 60 1.89 5.38 5.42
N GLU A 61 2.66 4.35 5.11
CA GLU A 61 3.98 4.45 4.46
C GLU A 61 3.86 5.01 3.04
N ALA A 62 2.93 4.51 2.22
CA ALA A 62 2.69 5.05 0.89
C ALA A 62 2.29 6.53 0.91
N TRP A 63 1.57 6.97 1.95
CA TRP A 63 1.26 8.38 2.15
C TRP A 63 2.49 9.23 2.48
N VAL A 64 3.40 8.71 3.30
CA VAL A 64 4.69 9.35 3.60
C VAL A 64 5.50 9.54 2.31
N TYR A 65 5.59 8.51 1.48
CA TYR A 65 6.27 8.58 0.18
C TYR A 65 5.61 9.59 -0.76
N PHE A 66 4.27 9.62 -0.82
CA PHE A 66 3.54 10.62 -1.60
C PHE A 66 3.85 12.05 -1.15
N LEU A 67 3.83 12.32 0.16
CA LEU A 67 4.09 13.65 0.72
C LEU A 67 5.52 14.14 0.47
N PHE A 68 6.49 13.24 0.43
CA PHE A 68 7.89 13.60 0.22
C PHE A 68 8.33 13.57 -1.25
N SER A 69 7.52 13.02 -2.15
CA SER A 69 7.82 12.98 -3.57
C SER A 69 7.35 14.25 -4.29
N THR A 70 8.16 14.75 -5.20
CA THR A 70 7.75 15.67 -6.25
C THR A 70 6.93 14.93 -7.32
N ALA A 71 6.21 15.66 -8.16
CA ALA A 71 5.49 15.07 -9.29
C ALA A 71 6.42 14.33 -10.26
N GLU A 72 7.64 14.85 -10.47
CA GLU A 72 8.65 14.19 -11.31
C GLU A 72 9.12 12.87 -10.69
N GLU A 73 9.31 12.80 -9.37
CA GLU A 73 9.68 11.57 -8.66
C GLU A 73 8.53 10.53 -8.66
N VAL A 74 7.27 10.96 -8.53
CA VAL A 74 6.11 10.07 -8.68
C VAL A 74 6.12 9.38 -10.04
N GLU A 75 6.51 10.08 -11.11
CA GLU A 75 6.60 9.51 -12.46
C GLU A 75 7.74 8.48 -12.62
N MET A 76 8.73 8.45 -11.72
CA MET A 76 9.83 7.48 -11.75
C MET A 76 9.46 6.13 -11.15
N TYR A 77 8.42 6.05 -10.31
CA TYR A 77 7.87 4.78 -9.85
C TYR A 77 7.12 4.07 -10.99
N ASP A 78 6.98 2.76 -10.88
CA ASP A 78 6.22 1.92 -11.82
C ASP A 78 5.33 0.93 -11.07
N GLY A 79 4.42 0.27 -11.79
CA GLY A 79 3.55 -0.78 -11.25
C GLY A 79 2.76 -0.36 -10.00
N VAL A 80 2.66 -1.27 -9.04
CA VAL A 80 1.84 -1.11 -7.83
C VAL A 80 2.30 0.09 -6.98
N LEU A 81 3.60 0.34 -6.87
CA LEU A 81 4.12 1.50 -6.14
C LEU A 81 3.61 2.83 -6.74
N LYS A 82 3.63 2.96 -8.07
CA LYS A 82 3.07 4.15 -8.74
C LYS A 82 1.57 4.25 -8.52
N GLU A 83 0.84 3.14 -8.67
CA GLU A 83 -0.61 3.11 -8.49
C GLU A 83 -1.03 3.53 -7.09
N LYS A 84 -0.27 3.15 -6.05
CA LYS A 84 -0.46 3.61 -4.67
C LYS A 84 -0.26 5.12 -4.51
N LEU A 85 0.71 5.73 -5.19
CA LEU A 85 0.87 7.19 -5.18
C LEU A 85 -0.27 7.89 -5.91
N LEU A 86 -0.70 7.35 -7.05
CA LEU A 86 -1.83 7.88 -7.83
C LEU A 86 -3.16 7.75 -7.08
N PHE A 87 -3.31 6.76 -6.20
CA PHE A 87 -4.48 6.62 -5.33
C PHE A 87 -4.72 7.90 -4.51
N TYR A 88 -3.68 8.51 -3.92
CA TYR A 88 -3.83 9.77 -3.16
C TYR A 88 -4.18 10.98 -4.04
N ILE A 89 -3.70 11.03 -5.29
CA ILE A 89 -4.10 12.06 -6.24
C ILE A 89 -5.61 11.94 -6.55
N SER A 90 -6.12 10.72 -6.68
CA SER A 90 -7.55 10.47 -6.92
C SER A 90 -8.42 10.93 -5.73
N ILE A 91 -7.93 10.76 -4.50
CA ILE A 91 -8.56 11.27 -3.28
C ILE A 91 -8.58 12.79 -3.30
N SER A 92 -7.43 13.44 -3.53
CA SER A 92 -7.31 14.90 -3.57
C SER A 92 -8.24 15.53 -4.60
N SER A 93 -8.30 14.96 -5.81
CA SER A 93 -9.18 15.43 -6.90
C SER A 93 -10.68 15.27 -6.57
N SER A 94 -11.02 14.44 -5.60
CA SER A 94 -12.39 14.25 -5.14
C SER A 94 -12.83 15.33 -4.14
N PHE A 95 -11.88 15.98 -3.45
CA PHE A 95 -12.17 17.14 -2.59
C PHE A 95 -12.52 18.40 -3.38
N ASP A 96 -12.00 18.57 -4.59
CA ASP A 96 -12.35 19.69 -5.48
C ASP A 96 -13.82 19.63 -5.99
N ARG A 97 -14.52 18.53 -5.70
CA ARG A 97 -15.92 18.28 -6.11
C ARG A 97 -16.93 18.41 -4.95
N LEU A 98 -16.48 18.81 -3.77
CA LEU A 98 -17.32 19.09 -2.58
C LEU A 98 -17.47 20.60 -2.36
#